data_AF-A0A2S6TWK7-F1
#
_entry.id   AF-A0A2S6TWK7-F1
#
_cell.length_a   1.000
_cell.length_b   1.000
_cell.length_c   1.000
_cell.angle_alpha   90.00
_cell.angle_beta   90.00
_cell.angle_gamma   90.00
#
_symmetry.space_group_name_H-M   'P 1'
#
loop_
_entity.id
_entity.type
_entity.pdbx_description
1 polymer ?
#
loop_
_entity_poly.entity_id
_entity_poly.type
_entity_poly.pdbx_seq_one_letter_code
_entity_poly.pdbx_strand_id
1 'polypeptide(L)' 'MCYETVIEKVRAIAMEGHIKLIETLAERIADTCHFDYPDVTALNVKVSKIDVFSGVAKVSVQLERNFEREAN' A
#
# COMPACT_ATOMS: atom_id res chain seq x y z
N MET A 1 -7.39 13.86 5.28
CA MET A 1 -7.41 12.57 4.55
C MET A 1 -8.85 12.20 4.21
N CYS A 2 -9.13 11.81 2.97
CA CYS A 2 -10.43 11.28 2.56
C CYS A 2 -10.29 9.81 2.15
N TYR A 3 -11.08 8.92 2.76
CA TYR A 3 -11.00 7.47 2.48
C TYR A 3 -11.37 7.13 1.03
N GLU A 4 -12.33 7.84 0.46
CA GLU A 4 -12.75 7.65 -0.93
C GLU A 4 -11.59 7.92 -1.89
N THR A 5 -10.88 9.03 -1.70
CA THR A 5 -9.69 9.37 -2.49
C THR A 5 -8.60 8.31 -2.35
N VAL A 6 -8.39 7.76 -1.15
CA VAL A 6 -7.42 6.66 -0.95
C VAL A 6 -7.84 5.43 -1.74
N ILE A 7 -9.12 5.03 -1.69
CA ILE A 7 -9.65 3.87 -2.41
C ILE A 7 -9.49 4.05 -3.93
N GLU A 8 -9.84 5.22 -4.45
CA GLU A 8 -9.72 5.53 -5.88
C GLU A 8 -8.27 5.45 -6.35
N LYS A 9 -7.33 6.01 -5.58
CA LYS A 9 -5.90 5.95 -5.92
C LYS A 9 -5.34 4.54 -5.86
N VAL A 10 -5.66 3.77 -4.81
CA VAL A 10 -5.24 2.36 -4.72
C VAL A 10 -5.77 1.56 -5.91
N ARG A 11 -7.03 1.80 -6.32
CA ARG A 11 -7.60 1.18 -7.51
C ARG A 11 -6.84 1.59 -8.78
N ALA A 12 -6.53 2.87 -8.97
CA ALA A 12 -5.77 3.34 -10.12
C ALA A 12 -4.38 2.68 -10.21
N ILE A 13 -3.64 2.63 -9.10
CA ILE A 13 -2.33 1.98 -9.03
C ILE A 13 -2.44 0.49 -9.39
N ALA A 14 -3.45 -0.21 -8.86
CA ALA A 14 -3.66 -1.62 -9.18
C ALA A 14 -4.03 -1.85 -10.66
N MET A 15 -4.69 -0.88 -11.30
CA MET A 15 -5.13 -0.95 -12.70
C MET A 15 -4.07 -0.54 -13.73
N GLU A 16 -3.01 0.19 -13.34
CA GLU A 16 -1.89 0.55 -14.24
C GLU A 16 -1.23 -0.67 -14.90
N GLY A 17 -1.40 -1.86 -14.32
CA GLY A 17 -0.76 -3.08 -14.81
C GLY A 17 0.77 -3.01 -14.64
N HIS A 18 1.48 -3.99 -15.19
CA HIS A 18 2.95 -4.11 -15.09
C HIS A 18 3.52 -4.35 -13.67
N ILE A 19 2.68 -4.65 -12.68
CA ILE A 19 3.14 -4.98 -11.35
C ILE A 19 3.47 -6.47 -11.26
N LYS A 20 4.77 -6.78 -11.31
CA LYS A 20 5.27 -8.17 -11.27
C LYS A 20 5.28 -8.76 -9.85
N LEU A 21 5.41 -7.91 -8.84
CA LEU A 21 5.62 -8.26 -7.43
C LEU A 21 4.62 -7.52 -6.55
N ILE A 22 4.05 -8.19 -5.55
CA ILE A 22 3.07 -7.59 -4.63
C ILE A 22 3.73 -6.59 -3.67
N GLU A 23 5.04 -6.74 -3.46
CA GLU A 23 5.94 -5.83 -2.79
C GLU A 23 5.93 -4.45 -3.46
N THR A 24 6.14 -4.40 -4.78
CA THR A 24 6.13 -3.15 -5.55
C THR A 24 4.76 -2.47 -5.52
N LEU A 25 3.66 -3.23 -5.51
CA LEU A 25 2.33 -2.66 -5.34
C LEU A 25 2.19 -2.01 -3.94
N ALA A 26 2.63 -2.71 -2.89
CA ALA A 26 2.57 -2.20 -1.53
C ALA A 26 3.39 -0.92 -1.35
N GLU A 27 4.61 -0.87 -1.90
CA GLU A 27 5.48 0.31 -1.90
C GLU A 27 4.84 1.49 -2.63
N ARG A 28 4.33 1.30 -3.84
CA ARG A 28 3.68 2.37 -4.62
C ARG A 28 2.45 2.95 -3.90
N ILE A 29 1.63 2.10 -3.29
CA ILE A 29 0.49 2.55 -2.47
C ILE A 29 0.99 3.41 -1.31
N ALA A 30 2.04 2.96 -0.61
CA ALA A 30 2.59 3.66 0.53
C ALA A 30 3.16 5.04 0.16
N ASP A 31 3.96 5.10 -0.91
CA ASP A 31 4.57 6.35 -1.38
C ASP A 31 3.49 7.34 -1.85
N THR A 32 2.47 6.86 -2.57
CA THR A 32 1.36 7.71 -3.02
C THR A 32 0.57 8.29 -1.85
N CYS A 33 0.24 7.44 -0.86
CA CYS A 33 -0.49 7.89 0.34
C CYS A 33 0.32 8.90 1.15
N HIS A 34 1.63 8.69 1.30
CA HIS A 34 2.48 9.64 2.04
C HIS A 34 2.60 10.98 1.31
N PHE A 35 2.74 10.96 -0.02
CA PHE A 35 2.82 12.17 -0.84
C PHE A 35 1.55 13.03 -0.72
N ASP A 36 0.37 12.41 -0.74
CA ASP A 36 -0.91 13.12 -0.65
C ASP A 36 -1.25 13.56 0.79
N TYR A 37 -0.75 12.83 1.77
CA TYR A 37 -1.06 13.02 3.19
C TYR A 37 0.22 13.10 4.03
N PRO A 38 0.98 14.21 3.91
CA PRO A 38 2.26 14.37 4.61
C PRO A 38 2.12 14.41 6.14
N ASP A 39 0.92 14.71 6.65
CA ASP A 39 0.63 14.71 8.11
C ASP A 39 0.46 13.30 8.70
N VAL A 40 0.50 12.24 7.88
CA VAL A 40 0.42 10.86 8.34
C VAL A 40 1.72 10.47 9.05
N THR A 41 1.60 10.09 10.32
CA THR A 41 2.73 9.70 11.17
C THR A 41 3.08 8.23 11.06
N ALA A 42 2.15 7.38 10.62
CA ALA A 42 2.38 5.96 10.42
C ALA A 42 1.46 5.40 9.33
N LEU A 43 1.95 4.45 8.56
CA LEU A 43 1.24 3.82 7.47
C LEU A 43 1.50 2.30 7.47
N ASN A 44 0.43 1.52 7.42
CA ASN A 44 0.46 0.07 7.26
C ASN A 44 -0.26 -0.32 5.98
N VAL A 45 0.45 -0.97 5.06
CA VAL A 45 -0.10 -1.44 3.78
C VAL A 45 0.06 -2.95 3.72
N LYS A 46 -1.06 -3.64 3.56
CA LYS A 46 -1.09 -5.09 3.38
C LYS A 46 -1.68 -5.44 2.03
N VAL A 47 -0.87 -6.07 1.17
CA VAL A 47 -1.29 -6.55 -0.14
C VAL A 47 -1.31 -8.08 -0.11
N SER A 48 -2.40 -8.68 -0.56
CA SER A 48 -2.58 -10.13 -0.60
C SER A 48 -2.92 -10.58 -2.01
N LYS A 49 -2.24 -11.62 -2.48
CA LYS A 49 -2.63 -12.36 -3.67
C LYS A 49 -3.38 -13.61 -3.21
N ILE A 50 -4.67 -13.65 -3.52
CA ILE A 50 -5.52 -14.82 -3.30
C ILE A 50 -5.25 -15.85 -4.39
N ASP A 51 -5.34 -17.14 -4.05
CA ASP A 51 -5.27 -18.26 -5.00
C ASP A 51 -3.94 -18.37 -5.79
N VAL A 52 -2.80 -18.24 -5.09
CA VAL A 52 -1.47 -18.40 -5.72
C VAL A 52 -0.98 -19.85 -5.67
N PHE A 53 -1.32 -20.59 -4.62
CA PHE A 53 -0.84 -21.94 -4.36
C PHE A 53 -1.96 -22.82 -3.84
N SER A 54 -2.05 -24.06 -4.34
CA SER A 54 -2.98 -25.06 -3.83
C SER A 54 -2.70 -25.34 -2.35
N GLY A 55 -3.71 -25.21 -1.50
CA GLY A 55 -3.60 -25.45 -0.05
C GLY A 55 -3.21 -24.22 0.78
N VAL A 56 -3.02 -23.05 0.17
CA VAL A 56 -2.78 -21.77 0.87
C VAL A 56 -3.91 -20.80 0.56
N ALA A 57 -4.56 -20.27 1.60
CA ALA A 57 -5.68 -19.33 1.42
C ALA A 57 -5.25 -18.03 0.71
N LYS A 58 -4.07 -17.50 1.03
CA LYS A 58 -3.47 -16.32 0.40
C LYS A 58 -2.00 -16.18 0.77
N VAL A 59 -1.23 -15.51 -0.08
CA VAL A 59 0.11 -15.02 0.25
C VAL A 59 0.05 -13.49 0.32
N SER A 60 0.66 -12.91 1.35
CA SER A 60 0.58 -11.47 1.59
C SER A 60 1.92 -10.87 1.99
N VAL A 61 2.11 -9.61 1.57
CA VAL A 61 3.19 -8.74 2.03
C VAL A 61 2.59 -7.63 2.88
N GLN A 62 3.30 -7.26 3.94
CA GLN A 62 2.96 -6.17 4.83
C GLN A 62 4.13 -5.20 4.88
N LEU A 63 3.82 -3.92 4.65
CA LEU A 63 4.76 -2.81 4.72
C LEU A 63 4.29 -1.87 5.83
N GLU A 64 5.20 -1.56 6.74
CA GLU A 64 5.00 -0.60 7.82
C GLU A 64 6.00 0.53 7.66
N ARG A 65 5.51 1.77 7.71
CA ARG A 65 6.35 2.97 7.75
C ARG A 65 5.89 3.84 8.90
N ASN A 66 6.85 4.24 9.73
CA ASN A 66 6.67 5.24 10.75
C ASN A 66 7.44 6.49 10.30
N PHE A 67 6.75 7.62 10.28
CA PHE A 67 7.32 8.90 9.92
C PHE A 67 7.55 9.64 11.23
N GLU A 68 8.79 9.61 11.73
CA GLU A 68 9.18 10.40 12.89
C GLU A 68 9.02 11.89 12.53
N ARG A 69 8.33 12.63 13.39
CA ARG A 69 8.45 14.07 13.39
C ARG A 69 9.70 14.41 14.18
N GLU A 70 10.66 15.10 13.55
CA GLU A 70 11.61 15.90 14.31
C GLU A 70 10.78 16.89 15.13
N ALA A 71 10.75 16.67 16.44
CA ALA A 71 10.15 17.60 17.38
C ALA A 71 11.06 18.83 17.43
N ASN A 72 10.60 19.90 16.78
CA ASN A 72 11.19 21.24 16.89
C ASN A 72 10.43 22.06 17.92
#